data_AF-A0A3R9X7R4-F1
#
_entry.id   AF-A0A3R9X7R4-F1
#
_cell.length_a   1.000
_cell.length_b   1.000
_cell.length_c   1.000
_cell.angle_alpha   90.00
_cell.angle_beta   90.00
_cell.angle_gamma   90.00
#
_symmetry.space_group_name_H-M   'P 1'
#
loop_
_entity.id
_entity.type
_entity.pdbx_description
1 polymer ?
#
loop_
_entity_poly.entity_id
_entity_poly.type
_entity_poly.pdbx_seq_one_letter_code
_entity_poly.pdbx_strand_id
1 'polypeptide(L)'
;MKKNTTPSQDTNAPPPAIGSDRVIAYAVADKNVRFTGQQRLFVGDKLLGRVPKIAICRSLREDLKDYLILYCSKNWKVLGVTGSKSLSSAKREVERCYAGTSSKWVNVNTSEKTAKLWLAQKYPRDICSFCGQFSYEVEALFPAPSATICSSCVEAFSRELKPQRSS
;
A
#
# COMPACT_ATOMS: atom_id res chain seq x y z
N MET A 1 0.77 20.89 -28.28
CA MET A 1 1.01 21.01 -26.82
C MET A 1 0.04 20.07 -26.10
N LYS A 2 0.56 19.01 -25.46
CA LYS A 2 -0.26 18.01 -24.76
C LYS A 2 -0.71 18.60 -23.42
N LYS A 3 -2.02 18.66 -23.19
CA LYS A 3 -2.61 19.12 -21.92
C LYS A 3 -2.22 18.13 -20.82
N ASN A 4 -1.40 18.57 -19.87
CA ASN A 4 -1.14 17.84 -18.64
C ASN A 4 -2.38 17.94 -17.76
N THR A 5 -3.22 16.91 -17.80
CA THR A 5 -4.37 16.78 -16.90
C THR A 5 -3.86 16.32 -15.54
N THR A 6 -3.59 17.26 -14.65
CA THR A 6 -3.46 17.00 -13.21
C THR A 6 -4.78 16.36 -12.73
N PRO A 7 -4.78 15.18 -12.08
CA PRO A 7 -6.02 14.59 -11.59
C PRO A 7 -6.62 15.50 -10.54
N SER A 8 -7.88 15.88 -10.74
CA SER A 8 -8.73 16.61 -9.80
C SER A 8 -8.62 16.03 -8.39
N GLN A 9 -8.30 16.87 -7.42
CA GLN A 9 -8.24 16.52 -5.99
C GLN A 9 -9.65 16.27 -5.45
N ASP A 10 -10.17 15.08 -5.71
CA ASP A 10 -11.35 14.58 -5.03
C ASP A 10 -10.95 14.25 -3.58
N THR A 11 -11.38 15.08 -2.62
CA THR A 11 -10.93 15.05 -1.21
C THR A 11 -11.19 13.70 -0.50
N ASN A 12 -11.99 12.82 -1.12
CA ASN A 12 -12.27 11.49 -0.62
C ASN A 12 -11.42 10.37 -1.24
N ALA A 13 -10.81 10.57 -2.40
CA ALA A 13 -10.03 9.53 -3.06
C ALA A 13 -8.79 9.14 -2.23
N PRO A 14 -8.40 7.86 -2.20
CA PRO A 14 -7.14 7.43 -1.62
C PRO A 14 -5.96 7.83 -2.50
N PRO A 15 -4.75 7.92 -1.92
CA PRO A 15 -3.55 7.91 -2.73
C PRO A 15 -3.44 6.62 -3.58
N PRO A 16 -2.61 6.63 -4.64
CA PRO A 16 -2.37 5.44 -5.47
C PRO A 16 -1.91 4.19 -4.70
N ALA A 17 -1.23 4.38 -3.56
CA ALA A 17 -0.79 3.35 -2.65
C ALA A 17 -0.99 3.77 -1.19
N ILE A 18 -1.26 2.80 -0.31
CA ILE A 18 -1.35 3.00 1.14
C ILE A 18 -0.43 1.95 1.78
N GLY A 19 0.52 2.37 2.62
CA GLY A 19 1.61 1.49 3.05
C GLY A 19 2.46 1.09 1.84
N SER A 20 2.66 -0.22 1.65
CA SER A 20 3.35 -0.78 0.48
C SER A 20 2.38 -1.43 -0.52
N ASP A 21 1.09 -1.09 -0.43
CA ASP A 21 0.03 -1.77 -1.17
C ASP A 21 -0.65 -0.82 -2.16
N ARG A 22 -0.82 -1.28 -3.40
CA ARG A 22 -1.52 -0.56 -4.46
C ARG A 22 -3.02 -0.63 -4.23
N VAL A 23 -3.69 0.52 -4.27
CA VAL A 23 -5.15 0.58 -4.13
C VAL A 23 -5.83 0.07 -5.41
N ILE A 24 -6.80 -0.85 -5.24
CA ILE A 24 -7.60 -1.45 -6.33
C ILE A 24 -9.05 -0.99 -6.28
N ALA A 25 -9.60 -0.86 -5.08
CA ALA A 25 -10.93 -0.30 -4.88
C ALA A 25 -11.01 0.38 -3.52
N TYR A 26 -11.97 1.28 -3.37
CA TYR A 26 -12.23 1.90 -2.07
C TYR A 26 -13.71 2.21 -1.88
N ALA A 27 -14.11 2.36 -0.62
CA ALA A 27 -15.45 2.79 -0.23
C ALA A 27 -15.38 3.77 0.94
N VAL A 28 -16.26 4.77 0.93
CA VAL A 28 -16.48 5.68 2.05
C VAL A 28 -17.70 5.20 2.82
N ALA A 29 -17.51 4.91 4.11
CA ALA A 29 -18.58 4.49 5.01
C ALA A 29 -19.36 5.72 5.52
N ASP A 30 -20.13 6.34 4.62
CA ASP A 30 -21.00 7.47 4.93
C ASP A 30 -22.22 7.06 5.80
N LYS A 31 -23.15 8.00 6.00
CA LYS A 31 -24.36 7.79 6.81
C LYS A 31 -25.28 6.66 6.32
N ASN A 32 -25.18 6.26 5.05
CA ASN A 32 -25.98 5.18 4.47
C ASN A 32 -25.32 3.79 4.62
N VAL A 33 -24.08 3.75 5.11
CA VAL A 33 -23.36 2.50 5.39
C VAL A 33 -23.48 2.20 6.88
N ARG A 34 -24.07 1.06 7.24
CA ARG A 34 -24.26 0.65 8.64
C ARG A 34 -23.16 -0.31 9.08
N PHE A 35 -22.44 0.03 10.14
CA PHE A 35 -21.50 -0.90 10.76
C PHE A 35 -22.29 -1.96 11.54
N THR A 36 -22.07 -3.24 11.25
CA THR A 36 -22.89 -4.34 11.79
C THR A 36 -22.34 -4.90 13.11
N GLY A 37 -21.12 -4.53 13.50
CA GLY A 37 -20.42 -5.12 14.65
C GLY A 37 -19.89 -6.54 14.40
N GLN A 38 -20.08 -7.11 13.21
CA GLN A 38 -19.61 -8.46 12.90
C GLN A 38 -18.11 -8.53 12.55
N GLN A 39 -17.42 -7.40 12.54
CA GLN A 39 -15.97 -7.33 12.41
C GLN A 39 -15.32 -7.77 13.71
N ARG A 40 -14.36 -8.71 13.63
CA ARG A 40 -13.56 -9.18 14.77
C ARG A 40 -12.08 -8.82 14.60
N LEU A 41 -11.82 -7.56 14.23
CA LEU A 41 -10.47 -7.05 14.02
C LEU A 41 -10.02 -6.29 15.27
N PHE A 42 -9.03 -6.85 15.96
CA PHE A 42 -8.42 -6.26 17.15
C PHE A 42 -7.12 -5.54 16.77
N VAL A 43 -6.89 -4.39 17.40
CA VAL A 43 -5.70 -3.56 17.25
C VAL A 43 -5.14 -3.35 18.66
N GLY A 44 -4.10 -4.11 18.99
CA GLY A 44 -3.72 -4.30 20.39
C GLY A 44 -4.80 -5.09 21.14
N ASP A 45 -5.25 -4.55 22.26
CA ASP A 45 -6.28 -5.10 23.14
C ASP A 45 -7.71 -4.61 22.80
N LYS A 46 -7.87 -3.75 21.78
CA LYS A 46 -9.14 -3.10 21.45
C LYS A 46 -9.69 -3.55 20.12
N LEU A 47 -11.00 -3.80 20.09
CA LEU A 47 -11.73 -3.98 18.83
C LEU A 47 -11.74 -2.66 18.05
N LEU A 48 -11.35 -2.68 16.77
CA LEU A 48 -11.20 -1.48 15.95
C LEU A 48 -12.49 -0.64 15.82
N GLY A 49 -13.65 -1.31 15.78
CA GLY A 49 -14.95 -0.66 15.59
C GLY A 49 -15.14 -0.07 14.19
N ARG A 50 -16.06 0.90 14.07
CA ARG A 50 -16.41 1.53 12.79
C ARG A 50 -15.26 2.43 12.31
N VAL A 51 -14.88 2.29 11.04
CA VAL A 51 -13.99 3.22 10.34
C VAL A 51 -14.72 4.00 9.23
N PRO A 52 -14.28 5.22 8.89
CA PRO A 52 -14.92 6.04 7.86
C PRO A 52 -14.54 5.65 6.42
N LYS A 53 -13.39 5.01 6.21
CA LYS A 53 -12.86 4.71 4.87
C LYS A 53 -12.28 3.30 4.82
N ILE A 54 -12.52 2.59 3.73
CA ILE A 54 -12.04 1.22 3.51
C ILE A 54 -11.40 1.16 2.14
N ALA A 55 -10.19 0.61 2.05
CA ALA A 55 -9.51 0.33 0.79
C ALA A 55 -9.31 -1.18 0.62
N ILE A 56 -9.43 -1.66 -0.60
CA ILE A 56 -8.97 -2.98 -1.00
C ILE A 56 -7.74 -2.78 -1.86
N CYS A 57 -6.63 -3.36 -1.43
CA CYS A 57 -5.32 -3.19 -2.05
C CYS A 57 -4.77 -4.53 -2.54
N ARG A 58 -3.77 -4.45 -3.41
CA ARG A 58 -2.87 -5.55 -3.77
C ARG A 58 -1.47 -5.19 -3.29
N SER A 59 -0.81 -6.13 -2.63
CA SER A 59 0.59 -5.97 -2.25
C SER A 59 1.47 -5.75 -3.49
N LEU A 60 2.43 -4.83 -3.36
CA LEU A 60 3.48 -4.62 -4.35
C LEU A 60 4.70 -5.53 -4.12
N ARG A 61 4.70 -6.31 -3.04
CA ARG A 61 5.69 -7.36 -2.81
C ARG A 61 5.37 -8.57 -3.66
N GLU A 62 6.37 -9.13 -4.32
CA GLU A 62 6.20 -10.22 -5.28
C GLU A 62 5.77 -11.54 -4.63
N ASP A 63 6.16 -11.75 -3.36
CA ASP A 63 5.86 -12.94 -2.56
C ASP A 63 4.43 -12.95 -2.01
N LEU A 64 3.79 -11.78 -1.90
CA LEU A 64 2.44 -11.64 -1.36
C LEU A 64 1.45 -11.24 -2.45
N LYS A 65 0.69 -12.22 -2.94
CA LYS A 65 -0.33 -12.02 -3.99
C LYS A 65 -1.74 -11.79 -3.43
N ASP A 66 -1.92 -11.71 -2.12
CA ASP A 66 -3.25 -11.56 -1.54
C ASP A 66 -3.83 -10.16 -1.74
N TYR A 67 -5.16 -10.06 -1.65
CA TYR A 67 -5.84 -8.79 -1.49
C TYR A 67 -5.83 -8.43 -0.01
N LEU A 68 -5.49 -7.17 0.29
CA LEU A 68 -5.57 -6.65 1.65
C LEU A 68 -6.77 -5.72 1.76
N ILE A 69 -7.52 -5.84 2.86
CA ILE A 69 -8.58 -4.92 3.23
C ILE A 69 -7.99 -4.00 4.29
N LEU A 70 -7.79 -2.74 3.94
CA LEU A 70 -7.28 -1.70 4.82
C LEU A 70 -8.45 -0.91 5.39
N TYR A 71 -8.58 -0.93 6.71
CA TYR A 71 -9.55 -0.14 7.46
C TYR A 71 -8.88 1.17 7.87
N CYS A 72 -9.39 2.30 7.38
CA CYS A 72 -8.67 3.57 7.37
C CYS A 72 -9.44 4.69 8.07
N SER A 73 -8.70 5.61 8.67
CA SER A 73 -9.21 6.89 9.14
C SER A 73 -9.70 7.79 7.97
N LYS A 74 -10.27 8.97 8.30
CA LYS A 74 -10.71 9.96 7.30
C LYS A 74 -9.57 10.40 6.34
N ASN A 75 -8.31 10.31 6.79
CA ASN A 75 -7.13 10.74 6.04
C ASN A 75 -6.33 9.56 5.46
N TRP A 76 -6.97 8.40 5.28
CA TRP A 76 -6.32 7.20 4.74
C TRP A 76 -5.15 6.63 5.58
N LYS A 77 -5.00 7.07 6.84
CA LYS A 77 -4.14 6.38 7.82
C LYS A 77 -4.76 5.01 8.13
N VAL A 78 -3.98 3.94 7.95
CA VAL A 78 -4.38 2.56 8.25
C VAL A 78 -4.56 2.41 9.76
N LEU A 79 -5.69 1.82 10.14
CA LEU A 79 -6.04 1.50 11.52
C LEU A 79 -6.12 -0.01 11.74
N GLY A 80 -6.33 -0.81 10.69
CA GLY A 80 -6.28 -2.26 10.75
C GLY A 80 -6.27 -2.88 9.36
N VAL A 81 -5.85 -4.15 9.29
CA VAL A 81 -5.68 -4.90 8.04
C VAL A 81 -6.25 -6.30 8.19
N THR A 82 -6.94 -6.78 7.15
CA THR A 82 -7.25 -8.21 6.96
C THR A 82 -6.86 -8.66 5.56
N GLY A 83 -6.69 -9.97 5.37
CA GLY A 83 -6.36 -10.56 4.07
C GLY A 83 -7.58 -11.22 3.42
N SER A 84 -7.59 -11.28 2.09
CA SER A 84 -8.61 -11.95 1.29
C SER A 84 -8.00 -12.54 0.01
N LYS A 85 -8.56 -13.67 -0.43
CA LYS A 85 -8.10 -14.40 -1.63
C LYS A 85 -8.49 -13.71 -2.95
N SER A 86 -9.52 -12.86 -2.94
CA SER A 86 -10.01 -12.21 -4.15
C SER A 86 -10.68 -10.85 -3.86
N LEU A 87 -10.78 -10.01 -4.89
CA LEU A 87 -11.50 -8.74 -4.82
C LEU A 87 -12.97 -8.94 -4.46
N SER A 88 -13.63 -9.95 -5.06
CA SER A 88 -15.04 -10.26 -4.78
C SER A 88 -15.24 -10.75 -3.34
N SER A 89 -14.35 -11.62 -2.84
CA SER A 89 -14.38 -12.07 -1.45
C SER A 89 -14.14 -10.92 -0.49
N ALA A 90 -13.21 -10.02 -0.82
CA ALA A 90 -12.92 -8.85 0.00
C ALA A 90 -14.12 -7.90 0.10
N LYS A 91 -14.78 -7.60 -1.03
CA LYS A 91 -15.99 -6.78 -1.06
C LYS A 91 -17.13 -7.40 -0.25
N ARG A 92 -17.33 -8.71 -0.36
CA ARG A 92 -18.35 -9.45 0.41
C ARG A 92 -18.06 -9.44 1.91
N GLU A 93 -16.80 -9.60 2.30
CA GLU A 93 -16.40 -9.54 3.72
C GLU A 93 -16.63 -8.15 4.31
N VAL A 94 -16.27 -7.10 3.55
CA VAL A 94 -16.55 -5.72 3.94
C VAL A 94 -18.05 -5.48 4.06
N GLU A 95 -18.88 -5.92 3.10
CA GLU A 95 -20.34 -5.77 3.15
C GLU A 95 -20.95 -6.41 4.40
N ARG A 96 -20.46 -7.58 4.80
CA ARG A 96 -20.90 -8.26 6.03
C ARG A 96 -20.65 -7.41 7.27
N CYS A 97 -19.53 -6.68 7.32
CA CYS A 97 -19.16 -5.82 8.44
C CYS A 97 -19.74 -4.39 8.32
N TYR A 98 -19.99 -3.94 7.10
CA TYR A 98 -20.41 -2.60 6.71
C TYR A 98 -21.54 -2.72 5.66
N ALA A 99 -22.77 -2.97 6.14
CA ALA A 99 -23.92 -3.13 5.28
C ALA A 99 -24.20 -1.84 4.49
N GLY A 100 -24.38 -1.97 3.18
CA GLY A 100 -24.55 -0.87 2.22
C GLY A 100 -23.28 -0.48 1.45
N THR A 101 -22.12 -1.07 1.73
CA THR A 101 -20.88 -0.76 0.97
C THR A 101 -20.90 -1.22 -0.47
N SER A 102 -21.74 -2.20 -0.81
CA SER A 102 -21.84 -2.76 -2.16
C SER A 102 -22.22 -1.71 -3.21
N SER A 103 -22.96 -0.66 -2.82
CA SER A 103 -23.31 0.49 -3.67
C SER A 103 -22.30 1.65 -3.60
N LYS A 104 -21.21 1.49 -2.85
CA LYS A 104 -20.22 2.55 -2.57
C LYS A 104 -18.83 2.28 -3.14
N TRP A 105 -18.62 1.11 -3.75
CA TRP A 105 -17.31 0.76 -4.30
C TRP A 105 -16.95 1.63 -5.50
N VAL A 106 -15.81 2.32 -5.37
CA VAL A 106 -15.12 2.95 -6.49
C VAL A 106 -13.92 2.07 -6.84
N ASN A 107 -13.93 1.49 -8.04
CA ASN A 107 -12.77 0.78 -8.56
C ASN A 107 -11.77 1.79 -9.12
N VAL A 108 -10.48 1.62 -8.79
CA VAL A 108 -9.40 2.47 -9.29
C VAL A 108 -8.51 1.67 -10.22
N ASN A 109 -8.12 2.28 -11.34
CA ASN A 109 -7.24 1.67 -12.33
C ASN A 109 -5.78 2.12 -12.15
N THR A 110 -5.30 2.11 -10.90
CA THR A 110 -3.91 2.47 -10.61
C THR A 110 -3.00 1.33 -11.09
N SER A 111 -1.99 1.66 -11.90
CA SER A 111 -0.97 0.70 -12.30
C SER A 111 0.06 0.48 -11.19
N GLU A 112 0.73 -0.68 -11.16
CA GLU A 112 1.83 -0.93 -10.22
C GLU A 112 2.95 0.10 -10.38
N LYS A 113 3.28 0.47 -11.61
CA LYS A 113 4.25 1.53 -11.91
C LYS A 113 3.84 2.86 -11.27
N THR A 114 2.57 3.26 -11.40
CA THR A 114 2.07 4.50 -10.78
C THR A 114 2.15 4.46 -9.26
N ALA A 115 1.78 3.32 -8.66
CA ALA A 115 1.84 3.12 -7.22
C ALA A 115 3.29 3.18 -6.70
N LYS A 116 4.23 2.47 -7.33
CA LYS A 116 5.66 2.49 -6.99
C LYS A 116 6.24 3.91 -7.14
N LEU A 117 5.95 4.61 -8.24
CA LEU A 117 6.41 6.00 -8.43
C LEU A 117 5.91 6.95 -7.33
N TRP A 118 4.65 6.81 -6.92
CA TRP A 118 4.09 7.62 -5.85
C TRP A 118 4.77 7.33 -4.49
N LEU A 119 5.02 6.05 -4.19
CA LEU A 119 5.75 5.66 -2.98
C LEU A 119 7.17 6.21 -2.98
N ALA A 120 7.86 6.15 -4.12
CA ALA A 120 9.21 6.68 -4.26
C ALA A 120 9.31 8.18 -4.02
N GLN A 121 8.34 8.93 -4.54
CA GLN A 121 8.27 10.36 -4.29
C GLN A 121 7.96 10.68 -2.82
N LYS A 122 7.11 9.89 -2.18
CA LYS A 122 6.65 10.14 -0.81
C LYS A 122 7.65 9.69 0.25
N TYR A 123 8.33 8.59 0.03
CA TYR A 123 9.26 7.96 0.95
C TYR A 123 10.62 7.72 0.27
N PRO A 124 11.36 8.79 -0.11
CA PRO A 124 12.63 8.65 -0.82
C PRO A 124 13.71 7.92 0.00
N ARG A 125 13.53 7.88 1.33
CA ARG A 125 14.42 7.16 2.26
C ARG A 125 14.12 5.67 2.39
N ASP A 126 13.05 5.20 1.76
CA ASP A 126 12.61 3.81 1.78
C ASP A 126 13.00 3.05 0.51
N ILE A 127 13.87 3.65 -0.30
CA ILE A 127 14.35 3.13 -1.58
C ILE A 127 15.86 3.19 -1.60
N CYS A 128 16.53 2.21 -2.19
CA CYS A 128 17.96 2.26 -2.47
C CYS A 128 18.27 3.31 -3.53
N SER A 129 19.17 4.25 -3.22
CA SER A 129 19.61 5.32 -4.12
C SER A 129 20.38 4.81 -5.35
N PHE A 130 20.81 3.54 -5.34
CA PHE A 130 21.66 2.94 -6.37
C PHE A 130 20.87 2.04 -7.33
N CYS A 131 20.06 1.12 -6.81
CA CYS A 131 19.27 0.19 -7.63
C CYS A 131 17.78 0.53 -7.73
N GLY A 132 17.28 1.49 -6.93
CA GLY A 132 15.87 1.88 -6.95
C GLY A 132 14.89 0.88 -6.32
N GLN A 133 15.39 -0.19 -5.68
CA GLN A 133 14.55 -1.16 -4.97
C GLN A 133 14.06 -0.60 -3.63
N PHE A 134 12.83 -0.95 -3.25
CA PHE A 134 12.24 -0.59 -1.96
C PHE A 134 12.79 -1.43 -0.81
N SER A 135 12.66 -0.93 0.42
CA SER A 135 13.05 -1.64 1.65
C SER A 135 12.40 -3.01 1.79
N TYR A 136 11.18 -3.20 1.27
CA TYR A 136 10.46 -4.47 1.30
C TYR A 136 10.87 -5.44 0.16
N GLU A 137 11.73 -5.02 -0.77
CA GLU A 137 12.26 -5.83 -1.87
C GLU A 137 13.69 -6.31 -1.59
N VAL A 138 14.31 -5.87 -0.49
CA VAL A 138 15.69 -6.17 -0.13
C VAL A 138 15.76 -6.63 1.33
N GLU A 139 16.82 -7.36 1.68
CA GLU A 139 17.00 -7.85 3.05
C GLU A 139 17.28 -6.71 4.04
N ALA A 140 18.11 -5.74 3.65
CA ALA A 140 18.42 -4.59 4.47
C ALA A 140 18.58 -3.32 3.63
N LEU A 141 18.16 -2.18 4.20
CA LEU A 141 18.36 -0.85 3.65
C LEU A 141 19.07 0.01 4.70
N PHE A 142 20.25 0.51 4.33
CA PHE A 142 21.13 1.29 5.22
C PHE A 142 21.00 2.78 4.89
N PRO A 143 20.46 3.61 5.81
CA PRO A 143 20.34 5.04 5.60
C PRO A 143 21.62 5.80 5.94
N ALA A 144 21.97 6.79 5.11
CA ALA A 144 23.00 7.80 5.34
C ALA A 144 22.39 9.21 5.16
N PRO A 145 23.08 10.32 5.53
CA PRO A 145 22.49 11.66 5.42
C PRO A 145 21.98 12.01 4.02
N SER A 146 22.73 11.67 2.96
CA SER A 146 22.42 12.03 1.57
C SER A 146 21.97 10.88 0.67
N ALA A 147 22.02 9.63 1.15
CA ALA A 147 21.72 8.45 0.35
C ALA A 147 21.26 7.28 1.21
N THR A 148 20.80 6.25 0.54
CA THR A 148 20.35 4.97 1.10
C THR A 148 20.92 3.86 0.22
N ILE A 149 21.47 2.80 0.81
CA ILE A 149 22.04 1.69 0.06
C ILE A 149 21.49 0.37 0.58
N CYS A 150 21.10 -0.55 -0.29
CA CYS A 150 20.64 -1.87 0.11
C CYS A 150 21.79 -2.87 0.26
N SER A 151 21.55 -3.97 0.98
CA SER A 151 22.51 -5.07 1.13
C SER A 151 23.03 -5.59 -0.21
N SER A 152 22.16 -5.80 -1.19
CA SER A 152 22.54 -6.28 -2.54
C SER A 152 23.53 -5.35 -3.24
N CYS A 153 23.37 -4.03 -3.10
CA CYS A 153 24.32 -3.06 -3.65
C CYS A 153 25.65 -3.03 -2.89
N VAL A 154 25.62 -3.19 -1.57
CA VAL A 154 26.85 -3.31 -0.74
C VAL A 154 27.64 -4.55 -1.14
N GLU A 155 26.98 -5.70 -1.32
CA GLU A 155 27.60 -6.94 -1.75
C GLU A 155 28.18 -6.84 -3.16
N ALA A 156 27.43 -6.25 -4.10
CA ALA A 156 27.89 -6.00 -5.46
C ALA A 156 29.17 -5.15 -5.44
N PHE A 157 29.16 -4.03 -4.73
CA PHE A 157 30.32 -3.15 -4.61
C PHE A 157 31.52 -3.85 -3.93
N SER A 158 31.27 -4.61 -2.86
CA SER A 158 32.31 -5.34 -2.14
C SER A 158 32.98 -6.42 -3.00
N ARG A 159 32.27 -7.00 -3.97
CA ARG A 159 32.86 -7.94 -4.94
C ARG A 159 33.83 -7.26 -5.89
N GLU A 160 33.52 -6.06 -6.35
CA GLU A 160 34.40 -5.27 -7.23
C GLU A 160 35.70 -4.83 -6.53
N LEU A 161 35.66 -4.59 -5.22
CA LEU A 161 36.84 -4.21 -4.45
C LEU A 161 37.81 -5.36 -4.16
N LYS A 162 37.41 -6.62 -4.34
CA LYS A 162 38.32 -7.75 -4.12
C LYS A 162 39.34 -7.76 -5.26
N PRO A 163 40.66 -7.75 -4.96
CA PRO A 163 41.67 -7.77 -6.01
C PRO A 163 41.45 -8.99 -6.91
N GLN A 164 41.38 -8.74 -8.21
CA GLN A 164 41.48 -9.78 -9.23
C GLN A 164 42.81 -10.48 -8.99
N ARG A 165 42.79 -11.68 -8.40
CA ARG A 165 43.99 -12.51 -8.31
C ARG A 165 44.33 -12.89 -9.75
N SER A 166 45.23 -12.14 -10.37
CA SER A 166 45.87 -12.48 -11.62
C SER A 166 46.61 -13.80 -11.40
N SER A 167 46.05 -14.88 -11.96
CA SER A 167 46.73 -16.15 -12.19
C SER A 167 47.86 -15.99 -13.20
#